data_AF-A0A4D4JSN6-F1
#
_entry.id   AF-A0A4D4JSN6-F1
#
_cell.length_a   1.000
_cell.length_b   1.000
_cell.length_c   1.000
_cell.angle_alpha   90.00
_cell.angle_beta   90.00
_cell.angle_gamma   90.00
#
_symmetry.space_group_name_H-M   'P 1'
#
loop_
_entity.id
_entity.type
_entity.pdbx_description
1 polymer ?
#
loop_
_entity_poly.entity_id
_entity_poly.type
_entity_poly.pdbx_seq_one_letter_code
_entity_poly.pdbx_strand_id
1 'polypeptide(L)' 'MIFGFTEAQISGFFLTYGVGAFIVYMLFIIGQLAWESKAGRFGTFVLFLGLGVGFLGFLAKVVIQWWLEK' A
#
# COMPACT_ATOMS: atom_id res chain seq x y z
N MET A 1 -10.82 -19.48 -18.59
CA MET A 1 -9.34 -19.44 -18.73
C MET A 1 -8.97 -18.26 -19.60
N ILE A 2 -8.26 -17.29 -19.04
CA ILE A 2 -7.77 -16.11 -19.77
C ILE A 2 -6.26 -16.29 -19.91
N PHE A 3 -5.70 -16.21 -21.12
CA PHE A 3 -4.26 -16.41 -21.39
C PHE A 3 -3.66 -17.75 -20.89
N GLY A 4 -4.45 -18.81 -20.73
CA GLY A 4 -3.97 -20.11 -20.25
C GLY A 4 -3.82 -20.22 -18.72
N PHE A 5 -4.17 -19.17 -17.98
CA PHE A 5 -4.25 -19.19 -16.52
C PHE A 5 -5.70 -19.29 -16.04
N THR A 6 -5.87 -19.86 -14.85
CA THR A 6 -7.16 -19.83 -14.14
C THR A 6 -7.43 -18.42 -13.61
N GLU A 7 -8.71 -18.06 -13.47
CA GLU A 7 -9.11 -16.76 -12.92
C GLU A 7 -8.56 -16.57 -11.49
N ALA A 8 -8.50 -17.65 -10.70
CA ALA A 8 -7.92 -17.67 -9.37
C ALA A 8 -6.39 -17.37 -9.38
N GLN A 9 -5.65 -17.85 -10.38
CA GLN A 9 -4.22 -17.56 -10.48
C GLN A 9 -3.96 -16.10 -10.85
N ILE A 10 -4.73 -15.55 -11.79
CA ILE A 10 -4.60 -14.15 -12.19
C ILE A 10 -5.01 -13.23 -11.04
N SER A 11 -6.11 -13.53 -10.35
CA SER A 11 -6.58 -12.73 -9.22
C SER A 11 -5.60 -12.77 -8.05
N GLY A 12 -5.08 -13.94 -7.69
CA GLY A 12 -4.06 -14.08 -6.63
C GLY A 12 -2.80 -13.26 -6.95
N PHE A 13 -2.29 -13.36 -8.18
CA PHE A 13 -1.13 -12.58 -8.61
C PHE A 13 -1.38 -11.07 -8.51
N PHE A 14 -2.51 -10.57 -9.00
CA PHE A 14 -2.83 -9.14 -8.97
C PHE A 14 -3.09 -8.64 -7.54
N LEU A 15 -3.74 -9.44 -6.70
CA LEU A 15 -4.01 -9.10 -5.30
C LEU A 15 -2.72 -9.03 -4.48
N THR A 16 -1.72 -9.86 -4.78
CA THR A 16 -0.43 -9.81 -4.07
C THR A 16 0.46 -8.71 -4.63
N TYR A 17 0.76 -8.73 -5.94
CA TYR A 17 1.74 -7.84 -6.54
C TYR A 17 1.15 -6.50 -6.98
N GLY A 18 -0.06 -6.49 -7.53
CA GLY A 18 -0.74 -5.28 -7.99
C GLY A 18 -1.12 -4.36 -6.83
N VAL A 19 -1.74 -4.91 -5.78
CA VAL A 19 -2.06 -4.13 -4.56
C VAL A 19 -0.79 -3.68 -3.84
N GLY A 20 0.22 -4.54 -3.73
CA GLY A 20 1.51 -4.17 -3.15
C GLY A 20 2.18 -3.00 -3.87
N ALA A 21 2.24 -3.06 -5.20
CA ALA A 21 2.78 -1.97 -6.02
C ALA A 21 1.97 -0.66 -5.87
N PHE A 22 0.64 -0.77 -5.77
CA PHE A 22 -0.24 0.38 -5.59
C PHE A 22 -0.01 1.09 -4.24
N ILE A 23 0.21 0.34 -3.16
CA ILE A 23 0.51 0.91 -1.84
C ILE A 23 1.86 1.65 -1.85
N VAL A 24 2.87 1.09 -2.50
CA VAL A 24 4.18 1.76 -2.66
C VAL A 24 4.02 3.05 -3.46
N TYR A 25 3.20 3.05 -4.50
CA TYR A 25 2.92 4.25 -5.28
C TYR A 25 2.18 5.33 -4.47
N MET A 26 1.26 4.94 -3.58
CA MET A 26 0.62 5.88 -2.65
C MET A 26 1.63 6.54 -1.70
N LEU A 27 2.57 5.77 -1.15
CA LEU A 27 3.65 6.30 -0.31
C LEU A 27 4.52 7.30 -1.08
N PHE A 28 4.82 7.00 -2.36
CA PHE A 28 5.57 7.89 -3.23
C PHE A 28 4.83 9.23 -3.44
N ILE A 29 3.53 9.18 -3.74
CA ILE A 29 2.70 10.39 -3.91
C ILE A 29 2.68 11.23 -2.63
N ILE A 30 2.50 10.62 -1.45
CA ILE A 30 2.48 11.37 -0.18
C ILE A 30 3.84 12.02 0.08
N GLY A 31 4.94 11.33 -0.25
CA GLY A 31 6.29 11.88 -0.19
C GLY A 31 6.49 13.08 -1.12
N GLN A 32 6.08 12.96 -2.39
CA GLN A 32 6.13 14.07 -3.35
C GLN A 32 5.27 15.25 -2.87
N LEU A 33 4.05 14.99 -2.39
CA LEU A 33 3.14 16.01 -1.89
C LEU A 33 3.72 16.74 -0.67
N ALA A 34 4.37 16.02 0.25
CA ALA A 34 5.04 16.63 1.39
C ALA A 34 6.18 17.57 0.96
N TRP A 35 6.92 17.21 -0.09
CA TRP A 35 7.96 18.06 -0.67
C TRP A 35 7.35 19.29 -1.36
N GLU A 36 6.39 19.11 -2.27
CA GLU A 36 5.72 20.21 -2.97
C GLU A 36 5.03 21.19 -2.00
N SER A 37 4.42 20.67 -0.93
CA SER A 37 3.75 21.49 0.08
C SER A 37 4.73 22.23 1.00
N LYS A 38 6.05 22.04 0.84
CA LYS A 38 7.10 22.50 1.78
C LYS A 38 6.75 22.13 3.22
N ALA A 39 6.14 20.97 3.41
CA ALA A 39 5.73 20.51 4.71
C ALA A 39 7.01 20.28 5.55
N GLY A 40 7.22 21.11 6.57
CA GLY A 40 8.34 20.93 7.50
C GLY A 40 8.32 19.55 8.16
N ARG A 41 9.29 19.26 9.03
CA ARG A 41 9.38 17.93 9.69
C ARG A 41 8.08 17.50 10.37
N PHE A 42 7.39 18.44 11.03
CA PHE A 42 6.10 18.17 11.67
C PHE A 42 4.95 18.04 10.65
N GLY A 43 4.96 18.86 9.60
CA GLY A 43 3.93 18.80 8.54
C GLY A 43 3.96 17.48 7.77
N THR A 44 5.15 17.00 7.41
CA THR A 44 5.33 15.70 6.73
C THR A 44 4.85 14.55 7.62
N PHE A 45 5.12 14.60 8.93
CA PHE A 45 4.64 13.59 9.89
C PHE A 45 3.11 13.54 9.96
N VAL A 46 2.45 14.70 10.04
CA VAL A 46 0.98 14.78 10.05
C VAL A 46 0.39 14.36 8.70
N LEU A 47 1.04 14.69 7.58
CA LEU A 47 0.64 14.25 6.23
C LEU A 47 0.68 12.73 6.09
N PHE A 48 1.77 12.11 6.55
CA PHE A 48 1.92 10.67 6.55
C PHE A 48 0.96 9.97 7.50
N LEU A 49 0.65 10.55 8.66
CA LEU A 49 -0.39 10.00 9.54
C LEU A 49 -1.80 10.18 8.95
N GLY A 50 -2.17 11.37 8.50
CA GLY A 50 -3.51 11.65 8.01
C GLY A 50 -3.86 10.87 6.74
N LEU A 51 -2.96 10.87 5.75
CA LEU A 51 -3.18 10.17 4.47
C LEU A 51 -2.74 8.71 4.52
N GLY A 52 -1.72 8.39 5.32
CA GLY A 52 -1.12 7.06 5.33
C GLY A 52 -1.80 6.03 6.22
N VAL A 53 -2.58 6.44 7.22
CA VAL A 53 -3.29 5.53 8.14
C VAL A 53 -4.16 4.51 7.39
N GLY A 54 -4.77 4.88 6.26
CA GLY A 54 -5.63 3.99 5.48
C GLY A 54 -4.91 2.73 4.98
N PHE A 55 -3.78 2.89 4.28
CA PHE A 55 -3.01 1.73 3.80
C PHE A 55 -2.11 1.13 4.88
N LEU A 56 -1.73 1.88 5.92
CA LEU A 56 -1.04 1.35 7.10
C LEU A 56 -1.90 0.30 7.83
N GLY A 57 -3.20 0.54 7.96
CA GLY A 57 -4.15 -0.45 8.51
C GLY A 57 -4.25 -1.71 7.65
N PHE A 58 -4.23 -1.56 6.33
CA PHE A 58 -4.18 -2.71 5.40
C PHE A 58 -2.89 -3.51 5.55
N LEU A 59 -1.74 -2.85 5.63
CA LEU A 59 -0.45 -3.49 5.89
C LEU A 59 -0.45 -4.23 7.24
N ALA A 60 -0.97 -3.60 8.29
CA ALA A 60 -1.09 -4.24 9.60
C ALA A 60 -1.93 -5.52 9.54
N LYS A 61 -3.07 -5.51 8.84
CA LYS A 61 -3.88 -6.72 8.61
C LYS A 61 -3.07 -7.82 7.93
N VAL A 62 -2.35 -7.50 6.86
CA VAL A 62 -1.55 -8.48 6.10
C VAL A 62 -0.45 -9.08 6.97
N VAL A 63 0.25 -8.24 7.75
CA VAL A 63 1.29 -8.70 8.69
C VAL A 63 0.70 -9.59 9.77
N ILE A 64 -0.45 -9.23 10.34
CA ILE A 64 -1.14 -10.04 11.34
C ILE A 64 -1.58 -11.38 10.74
N GLN A 65 -2.19 -11.39 9.55
CA GLN A 65 -2.52 -12.63 8.85
C GLN A 65 -1.29 -13.51 8.65
N TRP A 66 -0.18 -12.93 8.18
CA TRP A 66 1.06 -13.68 7.98
C TRP A 66 1.64 -14.25 9.28
N TRP A 67 1.45 -13.55 10.42
CA TRP A 67 1.89 -14.02 11.72
C TRP A 67 0.97 -15.11 12.30
N LEU A 68 -0.31 -15.12 11.91
CA LEU A 68 -1.35 -16.01 12.43
C LEU A 68 -1.56 -17.27 11.56
N GLU A 69 -1.27 -17.19 10.25
CA GLU A 69 -1.21 -18.33 9.32
C GLU A 69 0.13 -19.08 9.37
N LYS A 70 1.12 -18.57 10.12
CA LYS A 70 2.38 -19.26 10.40
C LYS A 70 2.25 -20.23 11.57
#